data_AF-A0A8J3UV35-F1
#
_entry.id   AF-A0A8J3UV35-F1
#
_cell.length_a   1.000
_cell.length_b   1.000
_cell.length_c   1.000
_cell.angle_alpha   90.00
_cell.angle_beta   90.00
_cell.angle_gamma   90.00
#
_symmetry.space_group_name_H-M   'P 1'
#
loop_
_entity.id
_entity.type
_entity.pdbx_description
1 polymer ?
#
loop_
_entity_poly.entity_id
_entity_poly.type
_entity_poly.pdbx_seq_one_letter_code
_entity_poly.pdbx_strand_id
1 'polypeptide(L)'
;MSVQTSVRVIRRVVGFDVKGTAALALWALRRRHGVPPGATAVPYAREQMPTLMIVLFVLVVEAAVMEILLRGLGVPEAVRVPVLVVDVYAVFAGLAAAAACVTRPHVVTAEELRVRYGAFFDLRVPRELISSVRLARRDDEPGVVTVRDGRLGVAVSSRTNVVVELAGPVTAVRPLGRREDVTTIRLFADDPRAAVAVLNSEVRDLPHGA
;
A
#
# COMPACT_ATOMS: atom_id res chain seq x y z
N MET A 1 24.87 14.79 -11.01
CA MET A 1 23.47 14.45 -10.68
C MET A 1 22.61 15.70 -10.96
N SER A 2 21.71 15.67 -11.94
CA SER A 2 21.03 16.88 -12.44
C SER A 2 20.10 17.50 -11.38
N VAL A 3 20.09 18.83 -11.27
CA VAL A 3 19.27 19.63 -10.33
C VAL A 3 17.78 19.26 -10.43
N GLN A 4 17.29 18.93 -11.62
CA GLN A 4 15.90 18.49 -11.84
C GLN A 4 15.59 17.11 -11.23
N THR A 5 16.58 16.22 -11.17
CA THR A 5 16.46 14.91 -10.51
C THR A 5 16.39 15.09 -9.00
N SER A 6 17.21 15.97 -8.43
CA SER A 6 17.23 16.26 -6.99
C SER A 6 15.91 16.88 -6.49
N VAL A 7 15.32 17.83 -7.24
CA VAL A 7 14.02 18.44 -6.87
C VAL A 7 12.87 17.44 -6.90
N ARG A 8 12.86 16.50 -7.85
CA ARG A 8 11.85 15.42 -7.90
C ARG A 8 12.01 14.44 -6.76
N VAL A 9 13.25 14.10 -6.38
CA VAL A 9 13.53 13.21 -5.25
C VAL A 9 13.12 13.86 -3.93
N ILE A 10 13.50 15.14 -3.70
CA ILE A 10 13.13 15.88 -2.50
C ILE A 10 11.61 16.01 -2.35
N ARG A 11 10.88 16.38 -3.42
CA ARG A 11 9.41 16.43 -3.39
C ARG A 11 8.77 15.08 -3.08
N ARG A 12 9.38 13.99 -3.53
CA ARG A 12 8.90 12.63 -3.30
C ARG A 12 9.14 12.16 -1.87
N VAL A 13 10.28 12.52 -1.29
CA VAL A 13 10.61 12.31 0.13
C VAL A 13 9.64 13.11 1.01
N VAL A 14 9.49 14.41 0.77
CA VAL A 14 8.56 15.27 1.53
C VAL A 14 7.11 14.79 1.41
N GLY A 15 6.67 14.39 0.21
CA GLY A 15 5.32 13.86 0.02
C GLY A 15 5.07 12.51 0.71
N PHE A 16 6.12 11.68 0.83
CA PHE A 16 6.08 10.46 1.63
C PHE A 16 6.00 10.81 3.12
N ASP A 17 6.79 11.76 3.60
CA ASP A 17 6.81 12.20 4.99
C ASP A 17 5.47 12.77 5.45
N VAL A 18 4.81 13.60 4.63
CA VAL A 18 3.47 14.14 4.97
C VAL A 18 2.41 13.03 5.02
N LYS A 19 2.40 12.12 4.05
CA LYS A 19 1.42 11.01 4.06
C LYS A 19 1.71 10.00 5.16
N GLY A 20 2.99 9.80 5.48
CA GLY A 20 3.49 8.91 6.52
C GLY A 20 3.16 9.42 7.92
N THR A 21 3.48 10.69 8.21
CA THR A 21 3.08 11.36 9.46
C THR A 21 1.57 11.35 9.67
N ALA A 22 0.79 11.68 8.64
CA ALA A 22 -0.67 11.60 8.71
C ALA A 22 -1.17 10.16 8.98
N ALA A 23 -0.53 9.16 8.37
CA ALA A 23 -0.86 7.76 8.62
C ALA A 23 -0.52 7.33 10.05
N LEU A 24 0.62 7.77 10.61
CA LEU A 24 0.96 7.54 12.01
C LEU A 24 -0.06 8.15 12.96
N ALA A 25 -0.45 9.40 12.72
CA ALA A 25 -1.47 10.08 13.51
C ALA A 25 -2.82 9.33 13.46
N LEU A 26 -3.26 8.93 12.26
CA LEU A 26 -4.47 8.13 12.11
C LEU A 26 -4.37 6.78 12.82
N TRP A 27 -3.24 6.11 12.73
CA TRP A 27 -3.02 4.81 13.36
C TRP A 27 -3.04 4.93 14.90
N ALA A 28 -2.37 5.94 15.46
CA ALA A 28 -2.40 6.25 16.89
C ALA A 28 -3.82 6.58 17.38
N LEU A 29 -4.60 7.31 16.58
CA LEU A 29 -6.00 7.64 16.86
C LEU A 29 -6.98 6.50 16.52
N ARG A 30 -6.50 5.34 16.05
CA ARG A 30 -7.31 4.20 15.57
C ARG A 30 -8.33 4.59 14.49
N ARG A 31 -8.00 5.59 13.65
CA ARG A 31 -8.82 6.07 12.54
C ARG A 31 -8.32 5.53 11.20
N ARG A 32 -9.22 5.52 10.21
CA ARG A 32 -8.92 5.11 8.82
C ARG A 32 -9.00 6.30 7.88
N HIS A 33 -8.21 6.27 6.82
CA HIS A 33 -8.15 7.32 5.82
C HIS A 33 -9.06 7.02 4.63
N GLY A 34 -9.97 7.94 4.31
CA GLY A 34 -10.78 7.89 3.09
C GLY A 34 -11.75 6.71 3.05
N VAL A 35 -12.34 6.36 4.20
CA VAL A 35 -13.49 5.45 4.31
C VAL A 35 -14.71 6.32 4.64
N PRO A 36 -15.52 6.73 3.65
CA PRO A 36 -16.68 7.57 3.90
C PRO A 36 -17.80 6.79 4.62
N PRO A 37 -18.78 7.48 5.23
CA PRO A 37 -19.96 6.83 5.79
C PRO A 37 -20.67 5.94 4.75
N GLY A 38 -21.10 4.76 5.14
CA GLY A 38 -21.72 3.77 4.25
C GLY A 38 -20.74 2.94 3.41
N ALA A 39 -19.44 3.27 3.40
CA ALA A 39 -18.44 2.47 2.70
C ALA A 39 -17.97 1.27 3.53
N THR A 40 -17.65 0.19 2.85
CA THR A 40 -17.04 -1.00 3.45
C THR A 40 -15.54 -0.96 3.26
N ALA A 41 -14.80 -0.98 4.38
CA ALA A 41 -13.36 -1.11 4.37
C ALA A 41 -12.95 -2.59 4.27
N VAL A 42 -12.09 -2.90 3.30
CA VAL A 42 -11.53 -4.24 3.09
C VAL A 42 -10.04 -4.17 3.47
N PRO A 43 -9.66 -4.59 4.70
CA PRO A 43 -8.28 -4.58 5.15
C PRO A 43 -7.47 -5.68 4.46
N TYR A 44 -6.17 -5.46 4.33
CA TYR A 44 -5.21 -6.38 3.71
C TYR A 44 -3.89 -6.49 4.49
N ALA A 45 -3.71 -5.64 5.51
CA ALA A 45 -2.40 -5.40 6.10
C ALA A 45 -2.03 -6.43 7.18
N ARG A 46 -3.00 -7.21 7.69
CA ARG A 46 -2.78 -8.13 8.81
C ARG A 46 -1.70 -9.16 8.49
N GLU A 47 -1.68 -9.65 7.25
CA GLU A 47 -0.76 -10.71 6.85
C GLU A 47 0.70 -10.24 6.74
N GLN A 48 0.97 -9.04 6.23
CA GLN A 48 2.35 -8.50 6.15
C GLN A 48 2.86 -7.92 7.47
N MET A 49 1.98 -7.62 8.42
CA MET A 49 2.35 -6.87 9.62
C MET A 49 3.43 -7.55 10.47
N PRO A 50 3.41 -8.89 10.70
CA PRO A 50 4.49 -9.56 11.42
C PRO A 50 5.86 -9.34 10.79
N THR A 51 5.96 -9.49 9.46
CA THR A 51 7.22 -9.26 8.72
C THR A 51 7.67 -7.81 8.85
N LEU A 52 6.75 -6.84 8.69
CA LEU A 52 7.07 -5.42 8.86
C LEU A 52 7.55 -5.10 10.27
N MET A 53 6.94 -5.70 11.30
CA MET A 53 7.36 -5.51 12.70
C MET A 53 8.73 -6.14 12.98
N ILE A 54 9.06 -7.28 12.38
CA ILE A 54 10.40 -7.89 12.47
C ILE A 54 11.43 -6.96 11.82
N VAL A 55 11.17 -6.47 10.61
CA VAL A 55 12.07 -5.52 9.93
C VAL A 55 12.27 -4.27 10.78
N LEU A 56 11.19 -3.70 11.33
CA LEU A 56 11.27 -2.53 12.19
C LEU A 56 12.10 -2.79 13.46
N PHE A 57 11.91 -3.94 14.09
CA PHE A 57 12.71 -4.36 15.24
C PHE A 57 14.19 -4.47 14.88
N VAL A 58 14.51 -5.11 13.75
CA VAL A 58 15.89 -5.23 13.26
C VAL A 58 16.49 -3.84 12.98
N LEU A 59 15.76 -2.92 12.37
CA LEU A 59 16.24 -1.54 12.15
C LEU A 59 16.56 -0.81 13.47
N VAL A 60 15.75 -1.00 14.52
CA VAL A 60 16.02 -0.42 15.84
C VAL A 60 17.28 -1.02 16.47
N VAL A 61 17.43 -2.35 16.38
CA VAL A 61 18.62 -3.05 16.89
C VAL A 61 19.86 -2.64 16.10
N GLU A 62 19.77 -2.55 14.77
CA GLU A 62 20.82 -2.09 13.87
C GLU A 62 21.28 -0.68 14.26
N ALA A 63 20.35 0.26 14.42
CA ALA A 63 20.66 1.63 14.85
C ALA A 63 21.44 1.66 16.17
N ALA A 64 21.01 0.87 17.16
CA ALA A 64 21.66 0.81 18.47
C ALA A 64 23.05 0.17 18.39
N VAL A 65 23.17 -0.96 17.69
CA VAL A 65 24.43 -1.70 17.54
C VAL A 65 25.44 -0.88 16.72
N MET A 66 24.99 -0.23 15.64
CA MET A 66 25.83 0.62 14.81
C MET A 66 26.41 1.78 15.62
N GLU A 67 25.57 2.49 16.39
CA GLU A 67 26.04 3.59 17.23
C GLU A 67 27.01 3.12 18.33
N ILE A 68 26.76 1.95 18.96
CA ILE A 68 27.68 1.36 19.94
C ILE A 68 29.02 1.00 19.29
N LEU A 69 28.99 0.37 18.11
CA LEU A 69 30.18 -0.04 17.38
C LEU A 69 31.02 1.17 16.97
N LEU A 70 30.40 2.20 16.38
CA LEU A 70 31.11 3.41 15.96
C LEU A 70 31.72 4.17 17.16
N ARG A 71 31.04 4.18 18.31
CA ARG A 71 31.62 4.67 19.58
C ARG A 71 32.85 3.87 19.99
N GLY A 72 32.73 2.54 19.99
CA GLY A 72 33.81 1.63 20.39
C GLY A 72 35.04 1.70 19.49
N LEU A 73 34.85 2.00 18.21
CA LEU A 73 35.91 2.20 17.22
C LEU A 73 36.52 3.61 17.24
N GLY A 74 36.05 4.51 18.10
CA GLY A 74 36.56 5.88 18.20
C GLY A 74 36.22 6.74 16.97
N VAL A 75 35.14 6.41 16.25
CA VAL A 75 34.72 7.18 15.07
C VAL A 75 34.29 8.59 15.49
N PRO A 76 34.71 9.65 14.78
CA PRO A 76 34.34 11.03 15.11
C PRO A 76 32.81 11.25 15.11
N GLU A 77 32.35 12.13 16.00
CA GLU A 77 30.93 12.50 16.10
C GLU A 77 30.36 13.05 14.79
N ALA A 78 31.17 13.78 14.03
CA ALA A 78 30.80 14.33 12.72
C ALA A 78 30.36 13.25 11.70
N VAL A 79 30.78 12.00 11.89
CA VAL A 79 30.36 10.86 11.06
C VAL A 79 29.22 10.08 11.73
N ARG A 80 29.32 9.85 13.04
CA ARG A 80 28.34 9.08 13.80
C ARG A 80 26.96 9.70 13.84
N VAL A 81 26.87 11.01 14.08
CA VAL A 81 25.59 11.71 14.19
C VAL A 81 24.78 11.60 12.90
N PRO A 82 25.33 11.87 11.70
CA PRO A 82 24.64 11.61 10.45
C PRO A 82 24.15 10.17 10.27
N VAL A 83 24.97 9.17 10.62
CA VAL A 83 24.58 7.75 10.53
C VAL A 83 23.38 7.47 11.44
N LEU A 84 23.46 7.88 12.71
CA LEU A 84 22.35 7.72 13.65
C LEU A 84 21.07 8.42 13.17
N VAL A 85 21.19 9.61 12.59
CA VAL A 85 20.03 10.33 12.01
C VAL A 85 19.42 9.53 10.87
N VAL A 86 20.23 8.93 9.99
CA VAL A 86 19.75 8.07 8.90
C VAL A 86 19.05 6.83 9.46
N ASP A 87 19.62 6.18 10.48
CA ASP A 87 19.04 4.98 11.09
C ASP A 87 17.69 5.28 11.77
N VAL A 88 17.63 6.37 12.55
CA VAL A 88 16.38 6.82 13.18
C VAL A 88 15.33 7.18 12.13
N TYR A 89 15.74 7.83 11.04
CA TYR A 89 14.84 8.12 9.93
C TYR A 89 14.35 6.84 9.23
N ALA A 90 15.19 5.82 9.07
CA ALA A 90 14.79 4.53 8.51
C ALA A 90 13.73 3.82 9.38
N VAL A 91 13.91 3.82 10.70
CA VAL A 91 12.92 3.31 11.67
C VAL A 91 11.60 4.08 11.53
N PHE A 92 11.67 5.41 11.51
CA PHE A 92 10.49 6.26 11.32
C PHE A 92 9.76 5.96 9.99
N ALA A 93 10.50 5.85 8.88
CA ALA A 93 9.95 5.56 7.57
C ALA A 93 9.28 4.17 7.53
N GLY A 94 9.89 3.16 8.17
CA GLY A 94 9.31 1.83 8.33
C GLY A 94 7.99 1.85 9.10
N LEU A 95 7.95 2.56 10.23
CA LEU A 95 6.74 2.73 11.03
C LEU A 95 5.64 3.47 10.25
N ALA A 96 6.01 4.53 9.53
CA ALA A 96 5.10 5.30 8.69
C ALA A 96 4.51 4.45 7.55
N ALA A 97 5.32 3.59 6.93
CA ALA A 97 4.88 2.66 5.90
C ALA A 97 3.90 1.61 6.45
N ALA A 98 4.19 1.03 7.62
CA ALA A 98 3.30 0.10 8.32
C ALA A 98 1.95 0.76 8.66
N ALA A 99 2.00 1.96 9.27
CA ALA A 99 0.81 2.74 9.59
C ALA A 99 0.00 3.10 8.34
N ALA A 100 0.66 3.44 7.23
CA ALA A 100 -0.01 3.73 5.98
C ALA A 100 -0.77 2.51 5.45
N CYS A 101 -0.21 1.31 5.56
CA CYS A 101 -0.90 0.09 5.14
C CYS A 101 -2.11 -0.25 6.03
N VAL A 102 -2.01 -0.04 7.35
CA VAL A 102 -3.11 -0.30 8.29
C VAL A 102 -4.25 0.71 8.12
N THR A 103 -3.91 1.99 7.94
CA THR A 103 -4.90 3.09 7.95
C THR A 103 -5.58 3.32 6.60
N ARG A 104 -5.03 2.76 5.50
CA ARG A 104 -5.56 2.92 4.13
C ARG A 104 -5.98 1.56 3.56
N PRO A 105 -7.06 0.94 4.07
CA PRO A 105 -7.58 -0.29 3.49
C PRO A 105 -8.08 -0.03 2.06
N HIS A 106 -8.36 -1.10 1.33
CA HIS A 106 -9.24 -1.00 0.17
C HIS A 106 -10.62 -0.53 0.63
N VAL A 107 -11.34 0.16 -0.24
CA VAL A 107 -12.66 0.73 0.11
C VAL A 107 -13.63 0.37 -0.99
N VAL A 108 -14.78 -0.18 -0.61
CA VAL A 108 -15.90 -0.44 -1.49
C VAL A 108 -17.02 0.52 -1.12
N THR A 109 -17.49 1.26 -2.10
CA THR A 109 -18.67 2.14 -2.03
C THR A 109 -19.69 1.67 -3.05
N ALA A 110 -20.88 2.27 -3.03
CA ALA A 110 -21.91 2.04 -4.03
C ALA A 110 -21.46 2.39 -5.46
N GLU A 111 -20.52 3.34 -5.61
CA GLU A 111 -20.10 3.87 -6.92
C GLU A 111 -18.72 3.35 -7.37
N GLU A 112 -17.78 3.14 -6.44
CA GLU A 112 -16.41 2.72 -6.77
C GLU A 112 -15.83 1.65 -5.84
N LEU A 113 -15.00 0.78 -6.40
CA LEU A 113 -13.97 0.02 -5.71
C LEU A 113 -12.66 0.82 -5.75
N ARG A 114 -12.12 1.13 -4.58
CA ARG A 114 -10.82 1.79 -4.42
C ARG A 114 -9.77 0.79 -3.94
N VAL A 115 -8.87 0.41 -4.83
CA VAL A 115 -7.74 -0.51 -4.59
C VAL A 115 -6.52 0.30 -4.17
N ARG A 116 -5.84 -0.11 -3.11
CA ARG A 116 -4.84 0.69 -2.40
C ARG A 116 -3.69 -0.15 -1.87
N TYR A 117 -2.49 0.41 -1.89
CA TYR A 117 -1.37 -0.11 -1.10
C TYR A 117 -0.70 1.04 -0.35
N GLY A 118 -1.10 1.23 0.90
CA GLY A 118 -0.60 2.25 1.80
C GLY A 118 -0.70 3.64 1.19
N ALA A 119 0.37 4.43 1.33
CA ALA A 119 0.51 5.72 0.66
C ALA A 119 1.11 5.61 -0.76
N PHE A 120 1.43 4.37 -1.19
CA PHE A 120 2.25 4.09 -2.37
C PHE A 120 1.44 3.88 -3.65
N PHE A 121 0.20 3.39 -3.52
CA PHE A 121 -0.67 3.11 -4.66
C PHE A 121 -2.14 3.35 -4.32
N ASP A 122 -2.88 3.90 -5.29
CA ASP A 122 -4.31 4.19 -5.19
C ASP A 122 -4.92 4.14 -6.60
N LEU A 123 -5.88 3.24 -6.80
CA LEU A 123 -6.66 3.09 -8.02
C LEU A 123 -8.15 3.13 -7.68
N ARG A 124 -8.91 3.90 -8.44
CA ARG A 124 -10.38 3.93 -8.37
C ARG A 124 -10.95 3.23 -9.58
N VAL A 125 -11.90 2.34 -9.32
CA VAL A 125 -12.56 1.50 -10.31
C VAL A 125 -14.07 1.73 -10.15
N PRO A 126 -14.74 2.36 -11.13
CA PRO A 126 -16.19 2.46 -11.15
C PRO A 126 -16.84 1.07 -11.05
N ARG A 127 -17.90 0.95 -10.23
CA ARG A 127 -18.61 -0.31 -9.98
C ARG A 127 -19.25 -0.88 -11.26
N GLU A 128 -19.75 0.01 -12.12
CA GLU A 128 -20.32 -0.33 -13.43
C GLU A 128 -19.34 -1.02 -14.38
N LEU A 129 -18.03 -0.82 -14.19
CA LEU A 129 -17.00 -1.48 -14.98
C LEU A 129 -16.64 -2.86 -14.44
N ILE A 130 -17.12 -3.28 -13.26
CA ILE A 130 -16.79 -4.57 -12.69
C ILE A 130 -17.68 -5.65 -13.31
N SER A 131 -17.09 -6.52 -14.12
CA SER A 131 -17.84 -7.60 -14.80
C SER A 131 -17.96 -8.86 -13.94
N SER A 132 -16.94 -9.19 -13.15
CA SER A 132 -17.01 -10.31 -12.21
C SER A 132 -16.02 -10.17 -11.06
N VAL A 133 -16.38 -10.70 -9.91
CA VAL A 133 -15.50 -10.78 -8.74
C VAL A 133 -15.53 -12.19 -8.19
N ARG A 134 -14.35 -12.80 -8.02
CA ARG A 134 -14.21 -14.17 -7.55
C ARG A 134 -13.02 -14.35 -6.61
N LEU A 135 -13.12 -15.38 -5.78
CA LEU A 135 -11.99 -15.90 -5.02
C LEU A 135 -11.04 -16.59 -5.98
N ALA A 136 -9.78 -16.18 -5.96
CA ALA A 136 -8.72 -16.84 -6.71
C ALA A 136 -7.39 -16.55 -6.03
N ARG A 137 -6.81 -17.59 -5.43
CA ARG A 137 -5.53 -17.49 -4.74
C ARG A 137 -4.37 -17.65 -5.72
N ARG A 138 -3.37 -16.78 -5.58
CA ARG A 138 -2.06 -16.86 -6.24
C ARG A 138 -0.99 -16.54 -5.21
N ASP A 139 0.11 -17.28 -5.25
CA ASP A 139 1.19 -17.19 -4.27
C ASP A 139 2.55 -16.82 -4.90
N ASP A 140 2.54 -16.41 -6.18
CA ASP A 140 3.71 -16.20 -7.03
C ASP A 140 3.78 -14.77 -7.63
N GLU A 141 3.17 -13.78 -6.95
CA GLU A 141 3.16 -12.41 -7.45
C GLU A 141 4.56 -11.77 -7.38
N PRO A 142 5.12 -11.25 -8.49
CA PRO A 142 6.52 -10.85 -8.59
C PRO A 142 6.86 -9.54 -7.86
N GLY A 143 5.88 -8.93 -7.19
CA GLY A 143 6.05 -7.69 -6.46
C GLY A 143 4.74 -7.23 -5.82
N VAL A 144 4.85 -6.20 -4.99
CA VAL A 144 3.73 -5.66 -4.20
C VAL A 144 2.69 -4.97 -5.07
N VAL A 145 3.12 -4.12 -6.01
CA VAL A 145 2.24 -3.49 -7.01
C VAL A 145 2.84 -3.74 -8.38
N THR A 146 2.19 -4.59 -9.15
CA THR A 146 2.63 -5.03 -10.45
C THR A 146 1.58 -4.64 -11.47
N VAL A 147 2.00 -4.14 -12.63
CA VAL A 147 1.11 -4.06 -13.80
C VAL A 147 1.82 -4.79 -14.92
N ARG A 148 1.20 -5.79 -15.52
CA ARG A 148 1.75 -6.54 -16.66
C ARG A 148 0.61 -7.13 -17.47
N ASP A 149 0.70 -7.02 -18.79
CA ASP A 149 -0.22 -7.66 -19.74
C ASP A 149 -1.70 -7.37 -19.43
N GLY A 150 -2.01 -6.11 -19.13
CA GLY A 150 -3.37 -5.68 -18.79
C GLY A 150 -3.86 -6.11 -17.40
N ARG A 151 -2.97 -6.63 -16.53
CA ARG A 151 -3.30 -7.09 -15.19
C ARG A 151 -2.60 -6.24 -14.14
N LEU A 152 -3.36 -5.73 -13.17
CA LEU A 152 -2.85 -5.13 -11.95
C LEU A 152 -2.81 -6.19 -10.84
N GLY A 153 -1.64 -6.40 -10.23
CA GLY A 153 -1.49 -7.15 -8.98
C GLY A 153 -1.20 -6.21 -7.83
N VAL A 154 -2.00 -6.30 -6.76
CA VAL A 154 -1.74 -5.67 -5.46
C VAL A 154 -1.58 -6.78 -4.43
N ALA A 155 -0.35 -7.25 -4.31
CA ALA A 155 0.00 -8.42 -3.53
C ALA A 155 0.46 -8.05 -2.12
N VAL A 156 0.16 -8.94 -1.18
CA VAL A 156 0.67 -8.92 0.20
C VAL A 156 1.43 -10.22 0.41
N SER A 157 2.68 -10.13 0.87
CA SER A 157 3.53 -11.31 1.07
C SER A 157 3.63 -12.23 -0.16
N SER A 158 3.73 -11.64 -1.37
CA SER A 158 3.74 -12.36 -2.67
C SER A 158 2.42 -13.04 -3.04
N ARG A 159 1.31 -12.71 -2.36
CA ARG A 159 0.00 -13.35 -2.55
C ARG A 159 -1.09 -12.38 -2.98
N THR A 160 -2.02 -12.89 -3.78
CA THR A 160 -3.36 -12.31 -4.02
C THR A 160 -4.42 -13.38 -3.81
N ASN A 161 -5.65 -12.97 -3.46
CA ASN A 161 -6.72 -13.91 -3.14
C ASN A 161 -8.11 -13.53 -3.68
N VAL A 162 -8.23 -12.35 -4.29
CA VAL A 162 -9.43 -11.88 -4.98
C VAL A 162 -9.04 -11.43 -6.39
N VAL A 163 -9.86 -11.81 -7.37
CA VAL A 163 -9.74 -11.33 -8.75
C VAL A 163 -11.00 -10.59 -9.14
N VAL A 164 -10.82 -9.39 -9.66
CA VAL A 164 -11.83 -8.49 -10.20
C VAL A 164 -11.57 -8.39 -11.71
N GLU A 165 -12.51 -8.83 -12.52
CA GLU A 165 -12.49 -8.59 -13.97
C GLU A 165 -13.30 -7.36 -14.29
N LEU A 166 -12.85 -6.62 -15.29
CA LEU A 166 -13.46 -5.38 -15.75
C LEU A 166 -14.08 -5.57 -17.14
N ALA A 167 -15.22 -4.94 -17.37
CA ALA A 167 -15.88 -4.87 -18.67
C ALA A 167 -15.18 -3.92 -19.65
N GLY A 168 -14.41 -2.96 -19.13
CA GLY A 168 -13.61 -2.02 -19.90
C GLY A 168 -12.27 -1.69 -19.21
N PRO A 169 -11.30 -1.13 -19.95
CA PRO A 169 -10.00 -0.79 -19.40
C PRO A 169 -10.10 0.35 -18.38
N VAL A 170 -9.35 0.24 -17.28
CA VAL A 170 -9.13 1.31 -16.31
C VAL A 170 -7.64 1.65 -16.27
N THR A 171 -7.28 2.93 -16.36
CA THR A 171 -5.88 3.35 -16.34
C THR A 171 -5.30 3.30 -14.92
N ALA A 172 -4.40 2.35 -14.68
CA ALA A 172 -3.61 2.28 -13.46
C ALA A 172 -2.34 3.16 -13.60
N VAL A 173 -2.06 3.96 -12.56
CA VAL A 173 -0.81 4.71 -12.45
C VAL A 173 0.13 3.97 -11.52
N ARG A 174 1.22 3.45 -12.07
CA ARG A 174 2.24 2.78 -11.24
C ARG A 174 2.84 3.77 -10.24
N PRO A 175 3.41 3.30 -9.12
CA PRO A 175 4.11 4.19 -8.18
C PRO A 175 5.18 5.06 -8.86
N LEU A 176 5.83 4.58 -9.92
CA LEU A 176 6.84 5.32 -10.71
C LEU A 176 6.25 6.22 -11.82
N GLY A 177 4.94 6.39 -11.89
CA GLY A 177 4.24 7.31 -12.80
C GLY A 177 3.87 6.72 -14.17
N ARG A 178 4.28 5.47 -14.48
CA ARG A 178 3.92 4.82 -15.74
C ARG A 178 2.41 4.58 -15.83
N ARG A 179 1.85 5.08 -16.93
CA ARG A 179 0.49 4.90 -17.47
C ARG A 179 0.26 3.46 -17.96
N GLU A 180 -0.71 2.68 -17.48
CA GLU A 180 -1.06 1.42 -18.14
C GLU A 180 -2.52 1.05 -17.89
N ASP A 181 -3.21 0.63 -18.94
CA ASP A 181 -4.61 0.21 -18.88
C ASP A 181 -4.70 -1.25 -18.42
N VAL A 182 -5.63 -1.51 -17.50
CA VAL A 182 -5.86 -2.85 -16.95
C VAL A 182 -7.32 -3.24 -17.07
N THR A 183 -7.54 -4.53 -17.33
CA THR A 183 -8.86 -5.16 -17.40
C THR A 183 -9.03 -6.24 -16.33
N THR A 184 -7.94 -6.68 -15.70
CA THR A 184 -7.97 -7.60 -14.57
C THR A 184 -7.23 -6.99 -13.39
N ILE A 185 -7.83 -7.05 -12.20
CA ILE A 185 -7.21 -6.63 -10.95
C ILE A 185 -7.17 -7.83 -10.01
N ARG A 186 -5.98 -8.14 -9.51
CA ARG A 186 -5.75 -9.10 -8.44
C ARG A 186 -5.37 -8.34 -7.20
N LEU A 187 -6.04 -8.61 -6.10
CA LEU A 187 -5.76 -7.97 -4.82
C LEU A 187 -5.74 -8.99 -3.69
N PHE A 188 -5.11 -8.59 -2.60
CA PHE A 188 -5.15 -9.32 -1.34
C PHE A 188 -6.14 -8.67 -0.38
N ALA A 189 -6.97 -9.47 0.27
CA ALA A 189 -7.83 -9.07 1.38
C ALA A 189 -7.66 -10.02 2.56
N ASP A 190 -7.68 -9.49 3.79
CA ASP A 190 -7.57 -10.29 5.02
C ASP A 190 -8.78 -11.24 5.17
N ASP A 191 -9.96 -10.82 4.71
CA ASP A 191 -11.14 -11.66 4.53
C ASP A 191 -11.60 -11.59 3.06
N PRO A 192 -11.13 -12.50 2.19
CA PRO A 192 -11.47 -12.45 0.78
C PRO A 192 -12.92 -12.82 0.52
N ARG A 193 -13.57 -13.61 1.39
CA ARG A 193 -14.98 -13.98 1.23
C ARG A 193 -15.88 -12.78 1.49
N ALA A 194 -15.64 -12.05 2.57
CA ALA A 194 -16.35 -10.80 2.85
C ALA A 194 -16.13 -9.75 1.74
N ALA A 195 -14.89 -9.63 1.24
CA ALA A 195 -14.57 -8.72 0.14
C ALA A 195 -15.38 -9.04 -1.13
N VAL A 196 -15.41 -10.31 -1.54
CA VAL A 196 -16.19 -10.77 -2.70
C VAL A 196 -17.70 -10.57 -2.47
N ALA A 197 -18.20 -10.85 -1.26
CA ALA A 197 -19.61 -10.68 -0.94
C ALA A 197 -20.07 -9.22 -1.08
N VAL A 198 -19.31 -8.26 -0.52
CA VAL A 198 -19.61 -6.83 -0.62
C VAL A 198 -19.49 -6.33 -2.06
N LEU A 199 -18.51 -6.82 -2.82
CA LEU A 199 -18.39 -6.46 -4.23
C LEU A 199 -19.53 -7.04 -5.07
N ASN A 200 -20.08 -8.19 -4.71
CA ASN A 200 -21.19 -8.79 -5.45
C ASN A 200 -22.57 -8.30 -4.98
N SER A 201 -22.70 -7.74 -3.77
CA SER A 201 -24.00 -7.40 -3.17
C SER A 201 -24.77 -6.30 -3.88
N GLU A 202 -24.12 -5.48 -4.72
CA GLU A 202 -24.81 -4.44 -5.52
C GLU A 202 -24.71 -4.65 -7.05
N VAL A 203 -23.89 -5.60 -7.51
CA VAL A 203 -23.94 -6.04 -8.94
C VAL A 203 -25.32 -6.63 -9.25
N ARG A 204 -26.05 -7.08 -8.22
CA ARG A 204 -27.39 -7.64 -8.30
C ARG A 204 -28.53 -6.60 -8.36
N ASP A 205 -28.24 -5.33 -8.06
CA ASP A 205 -29.23 -4.24 -8.08
C ASP A 205 -29.15 -3.37 -9.36
N LEU A 206 -28.24 -3.68 -10.29
CA LEU A 206 -28.31 -3.16 -11.64
C LEU A 206 -29.44 -3.88 -12.39
N PRO A 207 -30.51 -3.19 -12.83
CA PRO A 207 -31.57 -3.83 -13.59
C PRO A 207 -30.95 -4.48 -14.83
N HIS A 208 -31.00 -5.81 -14.87
CA HIS A 208 -30.81 -6.56 -16.10
C HIS A 208 -32.04 -6.31 -16.97
N GLY A 209 -31.98 -5.30 -17.85
CA GLY A 209 -32.89 -5.18 -18.97
C GLY A 209 -33.37 -3.76 -19.27
N ALA A 210 -32.93 -3.23 -20.42
CA ALA A 210 -33.81 -2.97 -21.55
C ALA A 210 -33.03 -3.21 -22.85
#